data_AF-A0A3D5DFU1-F1
#
_entry.id   AF-A0A3D5DFU1-F1
#
_cell.length_a   1.000
_cell.length_b   1.000
_cell.length_c   1.000
_cell.angle_alpha   90.00
_cell.angle_beta   90.00
_cell.angle_gamma   90.00
#
_symmetry.space_group_name_H-M   'P 1'
#
loop_
_entity.id
_entity.type
_entity.pdbx_description
1 polymer ?
#
loop_
_entity_poly.entity_id
_entity_poly.type
_entity_poly.pdbx_seq_one_letter_code
_entity_poly.pdbx_strand_id
1 'polypeptide(L)'
;MGRLATINKTDVINARDYLRSTGKAHGIIAIRKYIGHGSPELIGRLLKGKDATDTPGFLPKRASPTVTEACAAKRYLLDALSSREKEVEHMRQAITQLEERVTAAETKCAVMTDLIRAKELEVLRQREIFENWKSDLQQERGPPKADTVKPSRVDSPVTPKSYRGAQLDLYKTNKE
;
A
#
# COMPACT_ATOMS: atom_id res chain seq x y z
N MET A 1 26.94 1.42 20.54
CA MET A 1 27.56 0.93 19.29
C MET A 1 28.09 -0.49 19.54
N GLY A 2 27.28 -1.53 19.34
CA GLY A 2 27.73 -2.92 19.51
C GLY A 2 28.56 -3.35 18.30
N ARG A 3 29.77 -3.87 18.50
CA ARG A 3 30.59 -4.43 17.41
C ARG A 3 29.87 -5.66 16.84
N LEU A 4 29.50 -5.61 15.57
CA LEU A 4 29.02 -6.78 14.82
C LEU A 4 30.20 -7.76 14.68
N ALA A 5 30.23 -8.80 15.50
CA ALA A 5 31.18 -9.89 15.36
C ALA A 5 30.85 -10.65 14.05
N THR A 6 31.71 -10.52 13.05
CA THR A 6 31.62 -11.28 11.80
C THR A 6 32.09 -12.70 12.05
N ILE A 7 31.16 -13.65 12.05
CA ILE A 7 31.47 -15.08 12.21
C ILE A 7 31.72 -15.69 10.82
N ASN A 8 32.78 -16.47 10.68
CA ASN A 8 33.06 -17.20 9.44
C ASN A 8 32.00 -18.31 9.22
N LYS A 9 31.50 -18.43 7.99
CA LYS A 9 30.45 -19.39 7.60
C LYS A 9 30.89 -20.84 7.82
N THR A 10 32.17 -21.14 7.58
CA THR A 10 32.75 -22.48 7.76
C THR A 10 32.70 -22.95 9.22
N ASP A 11 32.96 -22.04 10.15
CA ASP A 11 32.96 -22.33 11.59
C ASP A 11 31.55 -22.66 12.10
N VAL A 12 30.53 -21.98 11.56
CA VAL A 12 29.12 -22.26 11.86
C VAL A 12 28.71 -23.65 11.37
N ILE A 13 29.18 -24.06 10.19
CA ILE A 13 28.90 -25.39 9.63
C ILE A 13 29.55 -26.46 10.51
N ASN A 14 30.82 -26.31 10.85
CA ASN A 14 31.55 -27.25 11.70
C ASN A 14 30.92 -27.38 13.11
N ALA A 15 30.51 -26.26 13.70
CA ALA A 15 29.81 -26.26 14.99
C ALA A 15 28.45 -26.95 14.91
N ARG A 16 27.71 -26.76 13.81
CA ARG A 16 26.43 -27.43 13.59
C ARG A 16 26.59 -28.94 13.49
N ASP A 17 27.58 -29.39 12.74
CA ASP A 17 27.81 -30.82 12.51
C ASP A 17 28.30 -31.52 13.79
N TYR A 18 29.10 -30.84 14.62
CA TYR A 18 29.46 -31.29 15.96
C TYR A 18 28.25 -31.41 16.91
N LEU A 19 27.35 -30.42 16.90
CA LEU A 19 26.13 -30.49 17.73
C LEU A 19 25.19 -31.59 17.26
N ARG A 20 25.12 -31.83 15.94
CA ARG A 20 24.35 -32.93 15.36
C ARG A 20 24.92 -34.29 15.77
N SER A 21 26.24 -34.48 15.72
CA SER A 21 26.88 -35.76 16.08
C SER A 21 26.78 -36.07 17.58
N THR A 22 26.67 -35.05 18.43
CA THR A 22 26.48 -35.21 19.87
C THR A 22 25.01 -35.28 20.31
N GLY A 23 24.07 -35.35 19.36
CA GLY A 23 22.62 -35.43 19.64
C GLY A 23 22.03 -34.17 20.29
N LYS A 24 22.73 -33.04 20.21
CA LYS A 24 22.32 -31.76 20.81
C LYS A 24 21.55 -30.90 19.81
N ALA A 25 20.80 -29.93 20.33
CA ALA A 25 20.13 -28.94 19.50
C ALA A 25 21.16 -28.19 18.63
N HIS A 26 20.92 -28.16 17.31
CA HIS A 26 21.89 -27.73 16.29
C HIS A 26 21.39 -26.54 15.44
N GLY A 27 20.30 -25.88 15.86
CA GLY A 27 19.83 -24.64 15.23
C GLY A 27 20.73 -23.45 15.55
N ILE A 28 20.60 -22.36 14.77
CA ILE A 28 21.41 -21.13 14.92
C ILE A 28 21.36 -20.57 16.35
N ILE A 29 20.20 -20.63 17.00
CA ILE A 29 20.02 -20.20 18.41
C ILE A 29 20.80 -21.10 19.36
N ALA A 30 20.81 -22.41 19.13
CA ALA A 30 21.54 -23.36 19.96
C ALA A 30 23.06 -23.18 19.79
N ILE A 31 23.53 -23.02 18.55
CA ILE A 31 24.93 -22.68 18.24
C ILE A 31 25.34 -21.41 18.99
N ARG A 32 24.54 -20.34 18.93
CA ARG A 32 24.80 -19.09 19.69
C ARG A 32 24.79 -19.27 21.21
N LYS A 33 23.92 -20.14 21.73
CA LYS A 33 23.79 -20.40 23.17
C LYS A 33 24.97 -21.20 23.73
N TYR A 34 25.47 -22.18 22.98
CA TYR A 34 26.59 -23.03 23.40
C TYR A 34 27.95 -22.36 23.23
N ILE A 35 28.11 -21.52 22.21
CA ILE A 35 29.41 -20.94 21.85
C ILE A 35 29.61 -19.56 22.49
N GLY A 36 28.59 -19.00 23.12
CA GLY A 36 28.60 -17.59 23.51
C GLY A 36 28.50 -16.70 22.28
N HIS A 37 28.30 -15.40 22.48
CA HIS A 37 28.07 -14.44 21.40
C HIS A 37 29.20 -14.40 20.36
N GLY A 38 29.11 -15.26 19.34
CA GLY A 38 29.73 -15.10 18.03
C GLY A 38 31.24 -14.85 17.96
N SER A 39 32.04 -15.22 18.96
CA SER A 39 33.50 -15.10 18.83
C SER A 39 34.04 -16.31 18.05
N PRO A 40 34.75 -16.10 16.92
CA PRO A 40 35.45 -17.16 16.20
C PRO A 40 36.40 -17.97 17.09
N GLU A 41 36.99 -17.33 18.11
CA GLU A 41 37.89 -17.98 19.07
C GLU A 41 37.19 -19.06 19.92
N LEU A 42 35.89 -18.86 20.22
CA LEU A 42 35.10 -19.81 21.02
C LEU A 42 34.64 -21.00 20.17
N ILE A 43 34.35 -20.79 18.87
CA ILE A 43 34.12 -21.89 17.93
C ILE A 43 35.40 -22.71 17.78
N GLY A 44 36.54 -22.04 17.65
CA GLY A 44 37.86 -22.68 17.62
C GLY A 44 38.13 -23.54 18.86
N ARG A 45 37.77 -23.06 20.07
CA ARG A 45 37.91 -23.86 21.31
C ARG A 45 36.96 -25.06 21.37
N LEU A 46 35.72 -24.92 20.90
CA LEU A 46 34.78 -26.04 20.80
C LEU A 46 35.32 -27.15 19.89
N LEU A 47 35.93 -26.75 18.76
CA LEU A 47 36.50 -27.68 17.79
C LEU A 47 37.87 -28.24 18.22
N LYS A 48 38.69 -27.45 18.93
CA LYS A 48 40.02 -27.84 19.45
C LYS A 48 40.00 -28.59 20.77
N GLY A 49 38.87 -28.68 21.46
CA GLY A 49 38.73 -29.46 22.71
C GLY A 49 38.90 -30.99 22.56
N LYS A 50 39.41 -31.46 21.41
CA LYS A 50 39.71 -32.87 21.15
C LYS A 50 41.11 -33.29 21.60
N ASP A 51 42.04 -32.34 21.81
CA ASP A 51 43.45 -32.65 22.10
C ASP A 51 43.98 -32.11 23.44
N ALA A 52 43.13 -31.49 24.26
CA ALA A 52 43.54 -31.03 25.59
C ALA A 52 43.29 -32.14 26.62
N THR A 53 44.35 -32.88 26.92
CA THR A 53 44.45 -33.84 28.02
C THR A 53 43.99 -33.24 29.35
N ASP A 54 43.35 -34.12 30.13
CA ASP A 54 42.80 -33.95 31.47
C ASP A 54 43.49 -32.91 32.35
N THR A 55 42.78 -31.82 32.61
CA THR A 55 42.81 -31.15 33.91
C THR A 55 41.39 -30.68 34.21
N PRO A 56 40.73 -31.15 35.29
CA PRO A 56 39.45 -30.61 35.71
C PRO A 56 39.68 -29.23 36.33
N GLY A 57 39.96 -28.25 35.48
CA GLY A 57 39.90 -26.84 35.85
C GLY A 57 38.46 -26.55 36.21
N PHE A 58 38.22 -26.36 37.51
CA PHE A 58 36.98 -25.84 38.08
C PHE A 58 36.37 -24.79 37.14
N LEU A 59 35.34 -25.18 36.39
CA LEU A 59 34.39 -24.19 35.89
C LEU A 59 33.81 -23.54 37.14
N PRO A 60 33.85 -22.20 37.29
CA PRO A 60 33.11 -21.58 38.36
C PRO A 60 31.67 -22.05 38.21
N LYS A 61 31.15 -22.76 39.22
CA LYS A 61 29.72 -23.07 39.31
C LYS A 61 29.03 -21.75 39.06
N ARG A 62 28.39 -21.59 37.90
CA ARG A 62 27.48 -20.46 37.67
C ARG A 62 26.52 -20.55 38.84
N ALA A 63 26.59 -19.58 39.75
CA ALA A 63 25.64 -19.49 40.84
C ALA A 63 24.27 -19.56 40.18
N SER A 64 23.49 -20.58 40.54
CA SER A 64 22.07 -20.58 40.21
C SER A 64 21.52 -19.27 40.75
N PRO A 65 20.80 -18.47 39.94
CA PRO A 65 20.26 -17.21 40.42
C PRO A 65 19.50 -17.49 41.71
N THR A 66 19.75 -16.64 42.71
CA THR A 66 19.03 -16.77 43.98
C THR A 66 17.53 -16.69 43.69
N VAL A 67 16.70 -17.35 44.49
CA VAL A 67 15.23 -17.37 44.27
C VAL A 67 14.69 -15.94 44.10
N THR A 68 15.28 -14.98 44.81
CA THR A 68 15.03 -13.54 44.70
C THR A 68 15.36 -12.94 43.32
N GLU A 69 16.51 -13.28 42.73
CA GLU A 69 16.89 -12.84 41.38
C GLU A 69 15.99 -13.46 40.29
N ALA A 70 15.63 -14.73 40.45
CA ALA A 70 14.70 -15.41 39.55
C ALA A 70 13.29 -14.81 39.62
N CYS A 71 12.81 -14.47 40.82
CA CYS A 71 11.54 -13.78 41.04
C CYS A 71 11.55 -12.36 40.44
N ALA A 72 12.64 -11.60 40.61
CA ALA A 72 12.77 -10.28 40.02
C ALA A 72 12.76 -10.36 38.48
N ALA A 73 13.55 -11.26 37.89
CA ALA A 73 13.58 -11.48 36.44
C ALA A 73 12.21 -11.89 35.89
N LYS A 74 11.48 -12.77 36.59
CA LYS A 74 10.12 -13.16 36.22
C LYS A 74 9.16 -11.96 36.21
N ARG A 75 9.26 -11.07 37.21
CA ARG A 75 8.41 -9.87 37.29
C ARG A 75 8.67 -8.91 36.13
N TYR A 76 9.93 -8.65 35.81
CA TYR A 76 10.30 -7.85 34.62
C TYR A 76 9.74 -8.43 33.32
N LEU A 77 9.76 -9.75 33.16
CA LEU A 77 9.20 -10.40 31.98
C LEU A 77 7.68 -10.28 31.91
N LEU A 78 6.98 -10.38 33.04
CA LEU A 78 5.52 -10.19 33.09
C LEU A 78 5.13 -8.74 32.78
N ASP A 79 5.86 -7.77 33.31
CA ASP A 79 5.62 -6.35 33.01
C ASP A 79 5.89 -6.04 31.53
N ALA A 80 6.96 -6.60 30.96
CA ALA A 80 7.27 -6.48 29.54
C ALA A 80 6.21 -7.13 28.64
N LEU A 81 5.69 -8.30 29.04
CA LEU A 81 4.58 -8.96 28.34
C LEU A 81 3.32 -8.11 28.38
N SER A 82 2.95 -7.58 29.55
CA SER A 82 1.78 -6.71 29.70
C SER A 82 1.90 -5.43 28.87
N SER A 83 3.09 -4.82 28.81
CA SER A 83 3.34 -3.67 27.93
C SER A 83 3.13 -4.02 26.46
N ARG A 84 3.63 -5.18 26.04
CA ARG A 84 3.52 -5.64 24.65
C ARG A 84 2.09 -6.01 24.26
N GLU A 85 1.30 -6.54 25.20
CA GLU A 85 -0.14 -6.79 24.99
C GLU A 85 -0.90 -5.49 24.73
N LYS A 86 -0.59 -4.42 25.48
CA LYS A 86 -1.18 -3.09 25.25
C LYS A 86 -0.81 -2.52 23.88
N GLU A 87 0.45 -2.67 23.47
CA GLU A 87 0.90 -2.25 22.12
C GLU A 87 0.16 -3.02 21.02
N VAL A 88 -0.01 -4.34 21.18
CA VAL A 88 -0.76 -5.18 20.23
C VAL A 88 -2.22 -4.73 20.15
N GLU A 89 -2.84 -4.42 21.29
CA GLU A 89 -4.22 -3.96 21.32
C GLU A 89 -4.37 -2.58 20.64
N HIS A 90 -3.44 -1.67 20.87
CA HIS A 90 -3.40 -0.39 20.16
C HIS A 90 -3.25 -0.59 18.64
N MET A 91 -2.37 -1.50 18.21
CA MET A 91 -2.23 -1.83 16.79
C MET A 91 -3.51 -2.43 16.20
N ARG A 92 -4.22 -3.29 16.93
CA ARG A 92 -5.52 -3.83 16.48
C ARG A 92 -6.55 -2.74 16.29
N GLN A 93 -6.68 -1.82 17.24
CA GLN A 93 -7.58 -0.67 17.12
C GLN A 93 -7.25 0.20 15.92
N ALA A 94 -5.95 0.44 15.66
CA ALA A 94 -5.51 1.20 14.49
C ALA A 94 -5.85 0.48 13.17
N ILE A 95 -5.74 -0.85 13.12
CA ILE A 95 -6.14 -1.65 11.95
C ILE A 95 -7.63 -1.51 11.70
N THR A 96 -8.48 -1.68 12.72
CA THR A 96 -9.94 -1.54 12.60
C THR A 96 -10.33 -0.15 12.08
N GLN A 97 -9.72 0.92 12.60
CA GLN A 97 -9.97 2.28 12.10
C GLN A 97 -9.54 2.47 10.64
N LEU A 98 -8.44 1.83 10.21
CA LEU A 98 -8.02 1.89 8.82
C LEU A 98 -8.99 1.12 7.90
N GLU A 99 -9.48 -0.04 8.33
CA GLU A 99 -10.49 -0.82 7.60
C GLU A 99 -11.80 -0.03 7.41
N GLU A 100 -12.26 0.65 8.47
CA GLU A 100 -13.42 1.56 8.40
C GLU A 100 -13.19 2.71 7.39
N ARG A 101 -11.99 3.30 7.37
CA ARG A 101 -11.67 4.36 6.40
C ARG A 101 -11.59 3.85 4.97
N VAL A 102 -11.09 2.63 4.75
CA VAL A 102 -11.02 1.99 3.43
C VAL A 102 -12.42 1.71 2.91
N THR A 103 -13.27 1.06 3.72
CA THR A 103 -14.67 0.79 3.35
C THR A 103 -15.45 2.08 3.07
N ALA A 104 -15.25 3.14 3.85
CA ALA A 104 -15.83 4.45 3.59
C ALA A 104 -15.30 5.11 2.29
N ALA A 105 -14.06 4.84 1.90
CA ALA A 105 -13.52 5.32 0.64
C ALA A 105 -14.04 4.53 -0.57
N GLU A 106 -14.10 3.20 -0.44
CA GLU A 106 -14.64 2.30 -1.48
C GLU A 106 -16.10 2.62 -1.80
N THR A 107 -16.92 2.84 -0.77
CA THR A 107 -18.33 3.25 -0.95
C THR A 107 -18.45 4.59 -1.68
N LYS A 108 -17.62 5.59 -1.34
CA LYS A 108 -17.60 6.88 -2.06
C LYS A 108 -17.18 6.71 -3.52
N CYS A 109 -16.15 5.90 -3.79
CA CYS A 109 -15.70 5.61 -5.15
C CYS A 109 -16.78 4.92 -5.98
N ALA A 110 -17.52 3.97 -5.39
CA ALA A 110 -18.64 3.32 -6.06
C ALA A 110 -19.74 4.34 -6.44
N VAL A 111 -20.15 5.20 -5.50
CA VAL A 111 -21.14 6.26 -5.75
C VAL A 111 -20.69 7.21 -6.86
N MET A 112 -19.43 7.63 -6.83
CA MET A 112 -18.87 8.51 -7.88
C MET A 112 -18.85 7.82 -9.25
N THR A 113 -18.53 6.52 -9.28
CA THR A 113 -18.51 5.73 -10.52
C THR A 113 -19.90 5.66 -11.14
N ASP A 114 -20.93 5.44 -10.33
CA ASP A 114 -22.31 5.41 -10.81
C ASP A 114 -22.80 6.79 -11.28
N LEU A 115 -22.42 7.87 -10.59
CA LEU A 115 -22.69 9.24 -11.02
C LEU A 115 -22.03 9.57 -12.36
N ILE A 116 -20.78 9.17 -12.56
CA ILE A 116 -20.07 9.36 -13.83
C ILE A 116 -20.81 8.61 -14.95
N ARG A 117 -21.14 7.34 -14.74
CA ARG A 117 -21.89 6.54 -15.73
C ARG A 117 -23.24 7.18 -16.07
N ALA A 118 -23.97 7.69 -15.08
CA ALA A 118 -25.23 8.39 -15.32
C ALA A 118 -25.04 9.66 -16.16
N LYS A 119 -23.98 10.43 -15.92
CA LYS A 119 -23.65 11.63 -16.70
C LYS A 119 -23.18 11.29 -18.11
N GLU A 120 -22.42 10.23 -18.30
CA GLU A 120 -22.02 9.75 -19.63
C GLU A 120 -23.24 9.36 -20.48
N LEU A 121 -24.20 8.64 -19.90
CA LEU A 121 -25.45 8.29 -20.57
C LEU A 121 -26.26 9.53 -20.97
N GLU A 122 -26.32 10.53 -20.09
CA GLU A 122 -27.00 11.80 -20.38
C GLU A 122 -26.32 12.56 -21.53
N VAL A 123 -24.97 12.64 -21.53
CA VAL A 123 -24.22 13.24 -22.63
C VAL A 123 -24.45 12.51 -23.95
N LEU A 124 -24.53 11.18 -23.93
CA LEU A 124 -24.83 10.39 -25.13
C LEU A 124 -26.23 10.70 -25.68
N ARG A 125 -27.24 10.78 -24.82
CA ARG A 125 -28.61 11.17 -25.21
C ARG A 125 -28.64 12.56 -25.83
N GLN A 126 -27.95 13.52 -25.22
CA GLN A 126 -27.89 14.89 -25.76
C GLN A 126 -27.19 14.94 -27.13
N ARG A 127 -26.14 14.14 -27.33
CA ARG A 127 -25.48 14.01 -28.63
C ARG A 127 -26.40 13.43 -29.69
N GLU A 128 -27.18 12.41 -29.35
CA GLU A 128 -28.15 11.80 -30.26
C GLU A 128 -29.23 12.81 -30.69
N ILE A 129 -29.79 13.56 -29.74
CA ILE A 129 -30.73 14.65 -30.03
C ILE A 129 -30.10 15.68 -30.96
N PHE A 130 -28.84 16.05 -30.70
CA PHE A 130 -28.13 17.04 -31.51
C PHE A 130 -27.88 16.55 -32.95
N GLU A 131 -27.45 15.31 -33.14
CA GLU A 131 -27.25 14.74 -34.48
C GLU A 131 -28.57 14.56 -35.25
N ASN A 132 -29.66 14.21 -34.55
CA ASN A 132 -30.99 14.18 -35.14
C ASN A 132 -31.42 15.58 -35.61
N TRP A 133 -31.31 16.59 -34.75
CA TRP A 133 -31.64 17.97 -35.11
C TRP A 133 -30.82 18.49 -36.29
N LYS A 134 -29.53 18.17 -36.32
CA LYS A 134 -28.63 18.52 -37.43
C LYS A 134 -29.04 17.85 -38.75
N SER A 135 -29.48 16.59 -38.69
CA SER A 135 -29.96 15.85 -39.86
C SER A 135 -31.25 16.45 -40.41
N ASP A 136 -32.19 16.81 -39.53
CA ASP A 136 -33.43 17.49 -39.91
C ASP A 136 -33.15 18.83 -40.61
N LEU A 137 -32.23 19.61 -40.06
CA LEU A 137 -31.82 20.90 -40.63
C LEU A 137 -31.15 20.76 -42.01
N GLN A 138 -30.44 19.65 -42.23
CA GLN A 138 -29.84 19.34 -43.53
C GLN A 138 -30.87 18.86 -44.55
N GLN A 139 -31.92 18.14 -44.12
CA GLN A 139 -33.03 17.75 -45.00
C GLN A 139 -33.90 18.94 -45.42
N GLU A 140 -34.18 19.89 -44.52
CA GLU A 140 -34.91 21.11 -44.86
C GLU A 140 -34.14 22.00 -45.84
N ARG A 141 -32.79 21.97 -45.80
CA ARG A 141 -31.90 22.65 -46.75
C ARG A 141 -31.66 21.81 -48.02
N GLY A 142 -32.65 21.06 -48.49
CA GLY A 142 -32.57 20.24 -49.70
C GLY A 142 -31.86 20.96 -50.87
N PRO A 143 -31.20 20.21 -51.77
CA PRO A 143 -30.30 20.78 -52.78
C PRO A 143 -30.98 21.93 -53.50
N PRO A 144 -30.29 23.05 -53.78
CA PRO A 144 -30.91 24.18 -54.46
C PRO A 144 -31.50 23.63 -55.75
N LYS A 145 -32.84 23.73 -55.87
CA LYS A 145 -33.49 23.50 -57.15
C LYS A 145 -32.83 24.49 -58.09
N ALA A 146 -32.11 23.96 -59.08
CA ALA A 146 -31.55 24.76 -60.15
C ALA A 146 -32.73 25.25 -60.98
N ASP A 147 -33.39 26.31 -60.51
CA ASP A 147 -34.33 27.05 -61.32
C ASP A 147 -33.49 27.73 -62.40
N THR A 148 -33.66 27.24 -63.63
CA THR A 148 -33.10 27.80 -64.85
C THR A 148 -33.71 29.19 -65.07
N VAL A 149 -33.19 30.19 -64.36
CA VAL A 149 -33.60 31.58 -64.52
C VAL A 149 -32.90 32.15 -65.77
N LYS A 150 -33.67 32.31 -66.85
CA LYS A 150 -33.29 33.17 -67.99
C LYS A 150 -33.04 34.60 -67.49
N PRO A 151 -32.05 35.32 -68.05
CA PRO A 151 -31.71 36.66 -67.56
C PRO A 151 -32.79 37.66 -68.01
N SER A 152 -33.55 38.17 -67.05
CA SER A 152 -34.49 39.27 -67.25
C SER A 152 -34.04 40.45 -66.39
N ARG A 153 -33.46 41.43 -67.09
CA ARG A 153 -33.40 42.89 -66.84
C ARG A 153 -33.62 43.42 -65.41
N VAL A 154 -32.60 44.16 -64.97
CA VAL A 154 -32.48 45.02 -63.78
C VAL A 154 -33.71 45.88 -63.51
N ASP A 155 -34.17 45.90 -62.25
CA ASP A 155 -34.71 47.10 -61.59
C ASP A 155 -34.53 47.04 -60.05
N SER A 156 -33.72 47.98 -59.55
CA SER A 156 -33.63 48.64 -58.22
C SER A 156 -33.61 47.86 -56.88
N PRO A 157 -32.79 48.30 -55.89
CA PRO A 157 -32.54 47.57 -54.66
C PRO A 157 -33.59 47.87 -53.58
N VAL A 158 -34.27 46.83 -53.07
CA VAL A 158 -35.06 46.91 -51.84
C VAL A 158 -34.15 46.60 -50.65
N THR A 159 -34.02 47.56 -49.74
CA THR A 159 -33.27 47.48 -48.49
C THR A 159 -33.71 46.31 -47.60
N PRO A 160 -32.80 45.56 -46.97
CA PRO A 160 -33.16 44.49 -46.04
C PRO A 160 -33.69 45.05 -44.71
N LYS A 161 -34.85 44.54 -44.28
CA LYS A 161 -35.42 44.80 -42.95
C LYS A 161 -34.52 44.17 -41.87
N SER A 162 -33.96 45.00 -41.00
CA SER A 162 -33.27 44.63 -39.77
C SER A 162 -34.20 43.83 -38.84
N TYR A 163 -33.94 42.53 -38.67
CA TYR A 163 -34.44 41.77 -37.52
C TYR A 163 -33.44 41.94 -36.37
N ARG A 164 -33.83 42.76 -35.39
CA ARG A 164 -33.13 42.96 -34.11
C ARG A 164 -34.01 42.34 -33.02
N GLY A 165 -33.48 41.36 -32.29
CA GLY A 165 -34.11 40.71 -31.14
C GLY A 165 -34.32 39.21 -31.40
N ALA A 166 -33.82 38.28 -30.60
CA ALA A 166 -33.52 38.33 -29.17
C ALA A 166 -32.15 37.70 -28.86
N GLN A 167 -31.29 38.43 -28.17
CA GLN A 167 -30.21 37.83 -27.38
C GLN A 167 -30.87 37.23 -26.13
N LEU A 168 -30.84 35.90 -26.02
CA LEU A 168 -31.18 35.18 -24.80
C LEU A 168 -30.02 35.34 -23.81
N ASP A 169 -30.16 36.25 -22.85
CA ASP A 169 -29.30 36.36 -21.68
C ASP A 169 -29.51 35.14 -20.77
N LEU A 170 -28.64 34.13 -20.89
CA LEU A 170 -28.69 32.89 -20.10
C LEU A 170 -27.92 32.95 -18.76
N TYR A 171 -27.55 34.14 -18.27
CA TYR A 171 -26.83 34.29 -17.00
C TYR A 171 -27.52 35.21 -16.00
N LYS A 172 -28.65 34.73 -15.47
CA LYS A 172 -29.16 35.03 -14.12
C LYS A 172 -29.75 33.71 -13.64
N THR A 173 -29.08 32.94 -12.78
CA THR A 173 -29.10 33.13 -11.33
C THR A 173 -27.92 32.42 -10.66
N ASN A 174 -27.00 33.20 -10.11
CA ASN A 174 -26.20 32.82 -8.94
C ASN A 174 -26.53 33.84 -7.85
N LYS A 175 -27.13 33.36 -6.75
CA LYS A 175 -27.50 33.99 -5.46
C LYS A 175 -28.71 33.17 -4.97
N GLU A 176 -28.68 32.42 -3.88
CA GLU A 176 -27.92 32.44 -2.62
C GLU A 176 -27.66 31.02 -2.12
#